data_AF-A0A0W0VSG9-F1
#
_entry.id   AF-A0A0W0VSG9-F1
#
_cell.length_a   1.000
_cell.length_b   1.000
_cell.length_c   1.000
_cell.angle_alpha   90.00
_cell.angle_beta   90.00
_cell.angle_gamma   90.00
#
_symmetry.space_group_name_H-M   'P 1'
#
loop_
_entity.id
_entity.type
_entity.pdbx_description
1 polymer ?
#
loop_
_entity_poly.entity_id
_entity_poly.type
_entity_poly.pdbx_seq_one_letter_code
_entity_poly.pdbx_strand_id
1 'polypeptide(L)' 'MKKMIAAGCLASLLASCSSYYTSNGENVYLRSGNGPDLIVPPPLTDTNISYFYNLPAQRQNPQVNIEPPQG' A
#
# COMPACT_ATOMS: atom_id res chain seq x y z
N MET A 1 -37.82 7.83 -16.35
CA MET A 1 -36.63 8.68 -16.09
C MET A 1 -36.34 8.88 -14.60
N LYS A 2 -37.29 9.36 -13.79
CA LYS A 2 -37.09 9.62 -12.35
C LYS A 2 -36.58 8.41 -11.53
N LYS A 3 -37.09 7.20 -11.83
CA LYS A 3 -36.65 5.94 -11.22
C LYS A 3 -35.22 5.54 -11.60
N MET A 4 -34.80 5.82 -12.83
CA MET A 4 -33.44 5.54 -13.31
C MET A 4 -32.42 6.48 -12.67
N ILE A 5 -32.80 7.76 -12.49
CA ILE A 5 -31.97 8.75 -11.79
C ILE A 5 -31.81 8.35 -10.31
N ALA A 6 -32.90 7.94 -9.65
CA ALA A 6 -32.85 7.48 -8.26
C ALA A 6 -31.97 6.23 -8.08
N ALA A 7 -32.08 5.26 -8.99
CA ALA A 7 -31.23 4.06 -8.98
C ALA A 7 -29.74 4.41 -9.20
N GLY A 8 -29.46 5.34 -10.11
CA GLY A 8 -28.10 5.86 -10.34
C GLY A 8 -27.53 6.52 -9.08
N CYS A 9 -28.27 7.44 -8.45
CA CYS A 9 -27.83 8.09 -7.21
C CYS A 9 -27.57 7.10 -6.07
N LEU A 10 -28.44 6.08 -5.92
CA LEU A 10 -28.27 5.06 -4.90
C LEU A 10 -27.02 4.20 -5.13
N ALA A 11 -26.75 3.83 -6.38
CA ALA A 11 -25.53 3.10 -6.74
C ALA A 11 -24.27 3.92 -6.46
N SER A 12 -24.27 5.22 -6.77
CA SER A 12 -23.15 6.12 -6.47
C SER A 12 -22.90 6.26 -4.97
N LEU A 13 -23.96 6.37 -4.17
CA LEU A 13 -23.88 6.45 -2.71
C LEU A 13 -23.29 5.16 -2.12
N LEU A 14 -23.76 3.99 -2.58
CA LEU A 14 -23.25 2.69 -2.14
C LEU A 14 -21.77 2.49 -2.52
N ALA A 15 -21.36 2.90 -3.72
CA ALA A 15 -19.96 2.82 -4.16
C ALA A 15 -19.02 3.74 -3.38
N SER A 16 -19.54 4.82 -2.77
CA SER A 16 -18.73 5.71 -1.94
C SER A 16 -18.41 5.12 -0.56
N CYS A 17 -19.24 4.22 -0.04
CA CYS A 17 -19.05 3.60 1.27
C CYS A 17 -17.95 2.53 1.29
N SER A 18 -17.57 1.95 0.15
CA SER A 18 -16.50 0.95 0.06
C SER A 18 -15.10 1.57 0.05
N SER A 19 -14.97 2.90 -0.08
CA SER A 19 -13.69 3.62 -0.03
C SER A 19 -13.05 3.65 1.37
N TYR A 20 -13.77 3.20 2.41
CA TYR A 20 -13.28 3.23 3.80
C TYR A 20 -12.02 2.39 4.03
N TYR A 21 -11.80 1.34 3.24
CA TYR A 21 -10.61 0.49 3.36
C TYR A 21 -9.42 0.98 2.52
N THR A 22 -9.62 1.97 1.65
CA THR A 22 -8.52 2.61 0.91
C THR A 22 -7.95 3.72 1.78
N SER A 23 -6.93 3.41 2.59
CA SER A 23 -6.27 4.46 3.36
C SER A 23 -5.66 5.49 2.40
N ASN A 24 -5.64 6.79 2.76
CA ASN A 24 -4.93 7.80 1.98
C ASN A 24 -3.43 7.45 1.79
N GLY A 25 -2.88 6.58 2.65
CA GLY A 25 -1.53 6.06 2.54
C GLY A 25 -1.35 4.95 1.52
N GLU A 26 -2.42 4.30 1.04
CA GLU A 26 -2.34 3.17 0.10
C GLU A 26 -1.68 3.61 -1.20
N ASN A 27 -2.16 4.68 -1.83
CA ASN A 27 -1.60 5.15 -3.10
C ASN A 27 -0.13 5.59 -2.95
N VAL A 28 0.24 6.14 -1.79
CA VAL A 28 1.62 6.52 -1.48
C VAL A 28 2.48 5.27 -1.33
N TYR A 29 2.00 4.29 -0.59
CA TYR A 29 2.69 3.01 -0.37
C TYR A 29 2.89 2.25 -1.69
N LEU A 30 1.86 2.13 -2.53
CA LEU A 30 1.91 1.40 -3.81
C LEU A 30 2.88 2.01 -4.82
N ARG A 31 3.19 3.30 -4.70
CA ARG A 31 4.15 4.02 -5.58
C ARG A 31 5.53 4.15 -4.97
N SER A 32 5.68 3.84 -3.68
CA SER A 32 6.96 3.92 -2.99
C SER A 32 7.82 2.72 -3.33
N GLY A 33 9.13 2.94 -3.37
CA GLY A 33 10.12 1.87 -3.45
C GLY A 33 11.08 1.95 -2.27
N ASN A 34 11.99 0.98 -2.17
CA ASN A 34 13.07 1.03 -1.18
C ASN A 34 13.89 2.31 -1.34
N GLY A 35 14.32 2.89 -0.22
CA GLY A 35 15.24 4.02 -0.20
C GLY A 35 16.65 3.63 -0.68
N PRO A 36 17.57 4.61 -0.76
CA PRO A 36 18.96 4.33 -1.09
C PRO A 36 19.62 3.43 -0.05
N ASP A 37 20.66 2.71 -0.48
CA ASP A 37 21.47 1.90 0.42
C ASP A 37 22.17 2.77 1.47
N LEU A 38 22.36 2.21 2.66
CA LEU A 38 23.07 2.89 3.74
C LEU A 38 24.55 3.05 3.38
N ILE A 39 25.03 4.29 3.36
CA ILE A 39 26.45 4.60 3.17
C ILE A 39 27.07 4.89 4.53
N VAL A 40 27.99 4.02 4.97
CA VAL A 40 28.78 4.23 6.18
C VAL A 40 30.07 4.97 5.84
N PRO A 41 30.28 6.19 6.36
CA PRO A 41 31.47 6.97 6.02
C PRO A 41 32.72 6.45 6.75
N PRO A 42 33.92 6.54 6.14
CA PRO A 42 35.17 6.22 6.83
C PRO A 42 35.38 7.11 8.08
N PRO A 43 36.01 6.61 9.16
CA PRO A 43 36.56 5.26 9.37
C PRO A 43 35.54 4.25 9.94
N LEU A 44 34.25 4.59 9.95
CA LEU A 44 33.20 3.71 10.48
C LEU A 44 32.99 2.51 9.55
N THR A 45 32.50 1.41 10.12
CA THR A 45 32.17 0.18 9.37
C THR A 45 30.73 -0.23 9.68
N ASP A 46 30.12 -0.96 8.76
CA ASP A 46 28.76 -1.49 8.86
C ASP A 46 28.67 -2.79 9.70
N THR A 47 29.80 -3.30 10.19
CA THR A 47 29.94 -4.60 10.88
C THR A 47 28.96 -4.82 12.04
N ASN A 48 28.52 -3.76 12.74
CA ASN A 48 27.59 -3.83 13.87
C ASN A 48 26.17 -3.32 13.54
N ILE A 49 25.88 -3.03 12.27
CA ILE A 49 24.57 -2.55 11.87
C ILE A 49 23.66 -3.76 11.65
N SER A 50 22.47 -3.71 12.25
CA SER A 50 21.48 -4.77 12.09
C SER A 50 21.02 -4.86 10.63
N TYR A 51 20.94 -6.09 10.12
CA TYR A 51 20.34 -6.41 8.82
C TYR A 51 18.84 -6.09 8.73
N PHE A 52 18.22 -5.63 9.81
CA PHE A 52 16.80 -5.25 9.84
C PHE A 52 16.41 -4.24 8.75
N TYR A 53 17.32 -3.34 8.38
CA TYR A 53 17.08 -2.34 7.33
C TYR A 53 17.50 -2.80 5.93
N ASN A 54 18.03 -4.02 5.78
CA ASN A 54 18.33 -4.59 4.47
C ASN A 54 17.03 -5.11 3.87
N LEU A 55 16.30 -4.20 3.24
CA LEU A 55 15.04 -4.54 2.58
C LEU A 55 15.31 -5.40 1.33
N PRO A 56 14.56 -6.49 1.13
CA PRO A 56 14.67 -7.26 -0.09
C PRO A 56 14.22 -6.42 -1.29
N ALA A 57 14.69 -6.77 -2.49
CA ALA A 57 14.29 -6.10 -3.71
C ALA A 57 12.77 -6.22 -3.94
N GLN A 58 12.07 -5.09 -3.99
CA GLN A 58 10.63 -5.04 -4.22
C GLN A 58 10.31 -5.12 -5.72
N ARG A 59 10.26 -6.34 -6.28
CA ARG A 59 9.91 -6.59 -7.69
C ARG A 59 8.49 -7.14 -7.89
N GLN A 60 7.74 -7.27 -6.81
CA GLN A 60 6.43 -7.93 -6.78
C GLN A 60 5.31 -6.90 -6.62
N ASN A 61 4.10 -7.26 -7.04
CA ASN A 61 2.93 -6.43 -6.80
C ASN A 61 2.65 -6.37 -5.28
N PRO A 62 2.67 -5.19 -4.65
CA PRO A 62 2.39 -5.04 -3.22
C PRO A 62 0.92 -5.21 -2.84
N GLN A 63 -0.01 -5.32 -3.80
CA GLN A 63 -1.43 -5.56 -3.52
C GLN A 63 -1.64 -6.99 -3.01
N VAL A 64 -2.24 -7.13 -1.83
CA VAL A 64 -2.53 -8.41 -1.17
C VAL A 64 -4.02 -8.55 -0.88
N ASN A 65 -4.53 -9.78 -0.91
CA ASN A 65 -5.87 -10.05 -0.39
C ASN A 65 -5.82 -10.03 1.14
N ILE A 66 -6.68 -9.23 1.75
CA ILE A 66 -6.80 -9.10 3.22
C ILE A 66 -8.05 -9.82 3.75
N GLU A 67 -8.84 -10.42 2.88
CA GLU A 67 -9.97 -11.24 3.31
C GLU A 67 -9.46 -12.44 4.13
N PRO A 68 -10.22 -12.87 5.15
CA PRO A 68 -9.88 -14.07 5.90
C PRO A 68 -9.69 -15.28 4.96
N PRO A 69 -8.70 -16.15 5.22
CA PRO A 69 -8.52 -17.35 4.42
C PRO A 69 -9.76 -18.23 4.54
N GLN A 70 -10.18 -18.83 3.42
CA GLN A 70 -11.29 -19.78 3.41
C GLN A 70 -10.77 -21.12 3.93
N GLY A 71 -11.34 -21.57 5.06
CA GLY A 71 -11.04 -22.86 5.69
C GLY A 71 -11.78 -24.02 5.06
#